data_AF-A0A1X9XN00-F1
#
_entry.id   AF-A0A1X9XN00-F1
#
_cell.length_a   1.000
_cell.length_b   1.000
_cell.length_c   1.000
_cell.angle_alpha   90.00
_cell.angle_beta   90.00
_cell.angle_gamma   90.00
#
_symmetry.space_group_name_H-M   'P 1'
#
loop_
_entity.id
_entity.type
_entity.pdbx_description
1 polymer ?
#
loop_
_entity_poly.entity_id
_entity_poly.type
_entity_poly.pdbx_seq_one_letter_code
_entity_poly.pdbx_strand_id
1 'polypeptide(L)'
;NAKETGKILIVNYTDIENLNVTEIPAARFLHDGGWDASKRYVLMAANQSNKIAVVDAKTSKLVKLIDVDKIPHPGRGANFNHP
;
A
#
# COMPACT_ATOMS: atom_id res chain seq x y z
N ASN A 1 0.05 7.13 14.52
CA ASN A 1 -0.27 5.92 13.74
C ASN A 1 -0.51 6.35 12.29
N ALA A 2 0.18 5.74 11.32
CA ALA A 2 0.11 6.12 9.90
C ALA A 2 -1.19 5.65 9.23
N LYS A 3 -1.90 4.69 9.87
CA LYS A 3 -3.16 4.12 9.36
C LYS A 3 -4.30 5.14 9.33
N GLU A 4 -4.47 5.95 10.38
CA GLU A 4 -5.56 6.92 10.51
C GLU A 4 -5.35 8.14 9.62
N THR A 5 -4.08 8.50 9.37
CA THR A 5 -3.69 9.59 8.48
C THR A 5 -3.72 9.19 7.00
N GLY A 6 -3.80 7.89 6.71
CA GLY A 6 -3.87 7.38 5.34
C GLY A 6 -2.58 7.54 4.56
N LYS A 7 -1.44 7.41 5.25
CA LYS A 7 -0.10 7.59 4.69
C LYS A 7 0.61 6.25 4.62
N ILE A 8 1.27 5.97 3.49
CA ILE A 8 2.21 4.87 3.33
C ILE A 8 3.62 5.45 3.45
N LEU A 9 4.46 4.84 4.29
CA LEU A 9 5.86 5.25 4.43
C LEU A 9 6.75 4.22 3.74
N ILE A 10 7.56 4.68 2.78
CA ILE A 10 8.68 3.91 2.25
C ILE A 10 9.92 4.39 2.97
N VAL A 11 10.47 3.52 3.81
CA VAL A 11 11.63 3.82 4.66
C VAL A 11 12.86 3.18 4.05
N ASN A 12 13.83 3.99 3.66
CA ASN A 12 15.14 3.50 3.28
C ASN A 12 15.98 3.30 4.55
N TYR A 13 16.36 2.05 4.81
CA TYR A 13 17.10 1.62 5.99
C TYR A 13 18.60 1.39 5.73
N THR A 14 19.15 1.84 4.59
CA THR A 14 20.59 1.72 4.30
C THR A 14 21.48 2.49 5.28
N ASP A 15 20.96 3.58 5.83
CA ASP A 15 21.58 4.37 6.89
C ASP A 15 20.50 4.71 7.91
N ILE A 16 20.58 4.09 9.09
CA ILE A 16 19.60 4.26 10.15
C ILE A 16 19.84 5.50 11.01
N GLU A 17 21.03 6.11 10.93
CA GLU A 17 21.34 7.37 11.59
C GLU A 17 20.79 8.55 10.77
N ASN A 18 20.73 8.41 9.44
CA ASN A 18 20.22 9.40 8.50
C ASN A 18 19.05 8.87 7.66
N LEU A 19 17.94 8.52 8.32
CA LEU A 19 16.78 7.91 7.66
C LEU A 19 16.22 8.76 6.52
N ASN A 20 16.19 8.17 5.33
CA ASN A 20 15.45 8.72 4.19
C ASN A 20 14.06 8.06 4.10
N VAL A 21 13.01 8.87 4.26
CA VAL A 21 11.62 8.40 4.27
C VAL A 21 10.82 9.13 3.20
N THR A 22 10.16 8.37 2.32
CA THR A 22 9.15 8.91 1.40
C THR A 22 7.77 8.69 2.00
N GLU A 23 7.05 9.79 2.23
CA GLU A 23 5.65 9.76 2.65
C GLU A 23 4.73 9.82 1.44
N ILE A 24 3.86 8.82 1.29
CA ILE A 24 2.92 8.72 0.17
C ILE A 24 1.49 8.87 0.73
N PRO A 25 0.78 9.95 0.38
CA PRO A 25 -0.65 10.07 0.65
C PRO A 25 -1.41 8.99 -0.13
N ALA A 26 -2.28 8.23 0.55
CA ALA A 26 -3.10 7.20 -0.05
C ALA A 26 -4.58 7.42 0.32
N ALA A 27 -5.11 6.64 1.26
CA ALA A 27 -6.47 6.78 1.77
C ALA A 27 -6.51 6.45 3.26
N ARG A 28 -7.42 7.05 4.02
CA ARG A 28 -7.54 6.80 5.47
C ARG A 28 -7.94 5.34 5.74
N PHE A 29 -7.56 4.85 6.91
CA PHE A 29 -7.86 3.49 7.38
C PHE A 29 -7.13 2.40 6.61
N LEU A 30 -5.86 2.65 6.25
CA LEU A 30 -4.96 1.60 5.75
C LEU A 30 -4.85 0.49 6.79
N HIS A 31 -4.93 -0.77 6.35
CA HIS A 31 -5.02 -1.90 7.26
C HIS A 31 -4.00 -3.01 6.95
N ASP A 32 -4.24 -3.79 5.91
CA ASP A 32 -3.49 -4.95 5.45
C ASP A 32 -3.29 -4.89 3.93
N GLY A 33 -2.48 -5.77 3.38
CA GLY A 33 -2.10 -5.73 1.97
C GLY A 33 -0.87 -6.58 1.67
N GLY A 34 -0.53 -6.68 0.39
CA GLY A 34 0.57 -7.51 -0.05
C GLY A 34 1.16 -7.08 -1.39
N TRP A 35 2.23 -7.76 -1.75
CA TRP A 35 2.93 -7.55 -3.00
C TRP A 35 2.19 -8.23 -4.15
N ASP A 36 2.24 -7.60 -5.32
CA ASP A 36 1.93 -8.27 -6.57
C ASP A 36 2.95 -9.39 -6.86
N ALA A 37 2.65 -10.26 -7.83
CA ALA A 37 3.53 -11.38 -8.18
C ALA A 37 4.94 -10.93 -8.62
N SER A 38 5.08 -9.74 -9.23
CA SER A 38 6.39 -9.20 -9.64
C SER A 38 7.18 -8.58 -8.50
N LYS A 39 6.56 -8.39 -7.32
CA LYS A 39 7.11 -7.70 -6.15
C LYS A 39 7.53 -6.25 -6.45
N ARG A 40 6.87 -5.61 -7.42
CA ARG A 40 7.10 -4.20 -7.74
C ARG A 40 6.04 -3.31 -7.11
N TYR A 41 4.81 -3.79 -7.02
CA TYR A 41 3.68 -3.03 -6.52
C TYR A 41 3.18 -3.59 -5.20
N VAL A 42 2.88 -2.70 -4.26
CA VAL A 42 2.18 -3.05 -3.02
C VAL A 42 0.72 -2.62 -3.15
N LEU A 43 -0.19 -3.54 -2.86
CA LEU A 43 -1.63 -3.31 -2.83
C LEU A 43 -2.09 -3.33 -1.38
N MET A 44 -2.54 -2.19 -0.87
CA MET A 44 -2.95 -1.99 0.52
C MET A 44 -4.44 -1.67 0.62
N ALA A 45 -5.17 -2.39 1.46
CA ALA A 45 -6.56 -2.11 1.76
C ALA A 45 -6.70 -0.91 2.70
N ALA A 46 -7.42 0.11 2.24
CA ALA A 46 -7.97 1.19 3.06
C ALA A 46 -9.39 0.80 3.43
N ASN A 47 -9.54 -0.09 4.42
CA ASN A 47 -10.72 -0.94 4.56
C ASN A 47 -12.01 -0.15 4.83
N GLN A 48 -12.02 0.75 5.82
CA GLN A 48 -13.18 1.59 6.12
C GLN A 48 -13.42 2.69 5.07
N SER A 49 -12.51 2.84 4.10
CA SER A 49 -12.68 3.69 2.93
C SER A 49 -13.18 2.93 1.69
N ASN A 50 -13.33 1.59 1.76
CA ASN A 50 -13.69 0.71 0.63
C ASN A 50 -12.76 0.88 -0.59
N LYS A 51 -11.45 1.01 -0.36
CA LYS A 51 -10.46 1.22 -1.43
C LYS A 51 -9.24 0.31 -1.28
N ILE A 52 -8.60 0.02 -2.42
CA ILE A 52 -7.23 -0.51 -2.50
C ILE A 52 -6.29 0.58 -3.01
N ALA A 53 -5.24 0.88 -2.26
CA ALA A 53 -4.14 1.73 -2.68
C ALA A 53 -3.04 0.90 -3.34
N VAL A 54 -2.64 1.28 -4.56
CA VAL A 54 -1.56 0.64 -5.30
C VAL A 54 -0.36 1.57 -5.32
N VAL A 55 0.78 1.11 -4.83
CA VAL A 55 2.03 1.87 -4.77
C VAL A 55 3.10 1.17 -5.60
N ASP A 56 3.80 1.91 -6.47
CA ASP A 56 5.01 1.41 -7.15
C ASP A 56 6.21 1.61 -6.23
N ALA A 57 6.77 0.52 -5.72
CA ALA A 57 7.90 0.54 -4.81
C ALA A 57 9.22 0.94 -5.50
N LYS A 58 9.31 0.82 -6.84
CA LYS A 58 10.50 1.24 -7.58
C LYS A 58 10.59 2.77 -7.67
N THR A 59 9.45 3.43 -7.86
CA THR A 59 9.41 4.90 -8.00
C THR A 59 8.97 5.61 -6.73
N SER A 60 8.57 4.87 -5.70
CA SER A 60 8.02 5.40 -4.46
C SER A 60 6.82 6.32 -4.66
N LYS A 61 5.86 5.90 -5.51
CA LYS A 61 4.69 6.72 -5.87
C LYS A 61 3.39 5.94 -5.78
N LEU A 62 2.32 6.62 -5.35
CA LEU A 62 0.96 6.12 -5.51
C LEU A 62 0.65 6.03 -7.01
N VAL A 63 0.22 4.85 -7.45
CA VAL A 63 -0.20 4.60 -8.82
C VAL A 63 -1.69 4.86 -8.96
N LYS A 64 -2.49 4.28 -8.05
CA LYS A 64 -3.95 4.36 -8.13
C LYS A 64 -4.61 4.08 -6.78
N LEU A 65 -5.78 4.67 -6.57
CA LEU A 65 -6.77 4.24 -5.58
C LEU A 65 -7.90 3.56 -6.35
N ILE A 66 -8.22 2.31 -6.00
CA ILE A 66 -9.23 1.49 -6.66
C ILE A 66 -10.40 1.34 -5.70
N ASP A 67 -11.60 1.73 -6.14
CA ASP A 67 -12.84 1.45 -5.42
C ASP A 67 -13.18 -0.03 -5.46
N VAL A 68 -13.56 -0.57 -4.31
CA VAL A 68 -13.95 -1.98 -4.13
C VAL A 68 -15.17 -2.06 -3.22
N ASP A 69 -15.68 -3.29 -3.02
CA ASP A 69 -16.78 -3.54 -2.10
C ASP A 69 -16.40 -3.26 -0.63
N LYS A 70 -17.42 -3.37 0.23
CA LYS A 70 -17.36 -2.91 1.62
C LYS A 70 -16.30 -3.65 2.44
N ILE A 71 -15.44 -2.88 3.13
CA ILE A 71 -14.44 -3.35 4.11
C ILE A 71 -13.56 -4.48 3.53
N PRO A 72 -12.74 -4.21 2.50
CA PRO A 72 -11.81 -5.19 1.97
C PRO A 72 -10.79 -5.61 3.04
N HIS A 73 -10.54 -6.91 3.15
CA HIS A 73 -9.59 -7.48 4.11
C HIS A 73 -8.78 -8.62 3.48
N PRO A 74 -7.84 -8.32 2.58
CA PRO A 74 -7.15 -9.32 1.76
C PRO A 74 -6.12 -10.18 2.52
N GLY A 75 -5.75 -9.83 3.74
CA GLY A 75 -4.52 -10.34 4.36
C GLY A 75 -3.32 -9.88 3.53
N ARG A 76 -2.61 -10.82 2.89
CA ARG A 76 -1.58 -10.50 1.87
C ARG A 76 -2.08 -10.56 0.43
N GLY A 77 -3.37 -10.87 0.22
CA GLY A 77 -3.96 -11.11 -1.08
C GLY A 77 -3.57 -12.46 -1.70
N ALA A 78 -4.02 -12.67 -2.93
CA ALA A 78 -3.72 -13.85 -3.73
C ALA A 78 -3.39 -13.42 -5.16
N ASN A 79 -2.21 -13.80 -5.64
CA ASN A 79 -1.78 -13.54 -7.01
C ASN A 79 -1.89 -14.82 -7.83
N PHE A 80 -2.55 -14.75 -8.99
CA PHE A 80 -2.62 -15.83 -9.96
C PHE A 80 -2.88 -15.25 -11.36
N ASN A 81 -2.48 -15.98 -12.41
CA ASN A 81 -2.84 -15.63 -13.77
C ASN A 81 -4.26 -16.15 -14.03
N HIS A 82 -5.21 -15.25 -14.26
CA HIS A 82 -6.54 -15.63 -14.70
C HIS A 82 -6.49 -16.11 -16.17
N PRO A 83 -7.21 -17.19 -16.54
CA PRO A 83 -7.29 -17.66 -17.93
C PRO A 83 -7.95 -16.65 -18.88
#